data_AF-A0A353D9Y2-F1
#
_entry.id   AF-A0A353D9Y2-F1
#
_cell.length_a   1.000
_cell.length_b   1.000
_cell.length_c   1.000
_cell.angle_alpha   90.00
_cell.angle_beta   90.00
_cell.angle_gamma   90.00
#
_symmetry.space_group_name_H-M   'P 1'
#
loop_
_entity.id
_entity.type
_entity.pdbx_description
1 polymer ?
#
loop_
_entity_poly.entity_id
_entity_poly.type
_entity_poly.pdbx_seq_one_letter_code
_entity_poly.pdbx_strand_id
1 'polypeptide(L)' 'MRVLVVGYGSIGARHARLLAGLGHDTACLTRNPDCPFPVFASAREAVTGFAPEAAVIATATAE' A
#
# COMPACT_ATOMS: atom_id res chain seq x y z
N MET A 1 -11.99 0.00 -6.33
CA MET A 1 -11.29 1.23 -5.95
C MET A 1 -9.80 1.00 -6.00
N ARG A 2 -9.02 2.06 -6.15
CA ARG A 2 -7.56 2.06 -6.03
C ARG A 2 -7.17 2.38 -4.60
N VAL A 3 -6.46 1.48 -3.94
CA VAL A 3 -6.09 1.62 -2.53
C VAL A 3 -4.57 1.51 -2.37
N LEU A 4 -3.97 2.50 -1.74
CA LEU A 4 -2.54 2.51 -1.43
C LEU A 4 -2.31 2.06 0.02
N VAL A 5 -1.53 1.01 0.22
CA VAL A 5 -1.08 0.59 1.55
C VAL A 5 0.32 1.16 1.83
N VAL A 6 0.45 1.98 2.85
CA VAL A 6 1.72 2.60 3.25
C VAL A 6 2.35 1.76 4.36
N GLY A 7 3.47 1.10 4.02
CA GLY A 7 4.15 0.11 4.86
C GLY A 7 3.71 -1.33 4.55
N TYR A 8 4.68 -2.24 4.47
CA TYR A 8 4.43 -3.67 4.24
C TYR A 8 5.09 -4.53 5.34
N GLY A 9 4.67 -4.28 6.58
CA GLY A 9 4.90 -5.16 7.74
C GLY A 9 3.73 -6.12 7.96
N SER A 10 3.55 -6.65 9.18
CA SER A 10 2.44 -7.57 9.50
C SER A 10 1.05 -7.00 9.20
N ILE A 11 0.79 -5.76 9.64
CA ILE A 11 -0.50 -5.07 9.44
C ILE A 11 -0.70 -4.71 7.97
N GLY A 12 0.31 -4.13 7.32
CA GLY A 12 0.25 -3.75 5.91
C GLY A 12 0.01 -4.94 4.98
N ALA A 13 0.76 -6.04 5.18
CA ALA A 13 0.61 -7.25 4.38
C ALA A 13 -0.78 -7.89 4.54
N ARG A 14 -1.34 -7.87 5.76
CA ARG A 14 -2.72 -8.34 5.99
C ARG A 14 -3.73 -7.51 5.21
N HIS A 15 -3.64 -6.19 5.27
CA HIS A 15 -4.58 -5.31 4.58
C HIS A 15 -4.43 -5.38 3.06
N ALA A 16 -3.21 -5.43 2.53
CA ALA A 16 -2.99 -5.56 1.08
C ALA A 16 -3.65 -6.83 0.53
N ARG A 17 -3.51 -7.97 1.22
CA ARG A 17 -4.16 -9.24 0.84
C ARG A 17 -5.69 -9.17 0.90
N LEU A 18 -6.24 -8.56 1.96
CA LEU A 18 -7.70 -8.41 2.10
C LEU A 18 -8.28 -7.50 1.01
N LEU A 19 -7.66 -6.35 0.76
CA LEU A 19 -8.10 -5.39 -0.26
C LEU A 19 -8.07 -6.01 -1.66
N ALA A 20 -6.98 -6.70 -2.00
CA ALA A 20 -6.88 -7.43 -3.26
C ALA A 20 -7.92 -8.57 -3.37
N GLY A 21 -8.14 -9.32 -2.29
CA GLY A 21 -9.16 -10.38 -2.22
C GLY A 21 -10.59 -9.87 -2.36
N LEU A 22 -10.85 -8.60 -2.01
CA LEU A 22 -12.13 -7.91 -2.22
C LEU A 22 -12.26 -7.30 -3.62
N GLY A 23 -11.27 -7.49 -4.50
CA GLY A 23 -11.29 -6.97 -5.87
C GLY A 23 -10.91 -5.49 -5.98
N HIS A 24 -10.21 -4.92 -5.00
CA HIS A 24 -9.63 -3.59 -5.12
C HIS A 24 -8.28 -3.62 -5.83
N ASP A 25 -8.06 -2.63 -6.68
CA ASP A 25 -6.75 -2.39 -7.26
C ASP A 25 -5.83 -1.88 -6.14
N THR A 26 -4.84 -2.69 -5.77
CA THR A 26 -4.09 -2.50 -4.52
C THR A 26 -2.61 -2.38 -4.83
N ALA A 27 -2.00 -1.29 -4.38
CA ALA A 27 -0.57 -1.05 -4.48
C ALA A 27 0.02 -0.71 -3.11
N CYS A 28 1.33 -0.83 -2.96
CA CYS A 28 2.05 -0.58 -1.72
C CYS A 28 3.09 0.53 -1.87
N LEU A 29 3.20 1.40 -0.87
CA LEU A 29 4.37 2.25 -0.67
C LEU A 29 5.22 1.61 0.43
N THR A 30 6.32 0.96 0.04
CA THR A 30 7.16 0.22 0.99
C THR A 30 8.58 0.09 0.49
N ARG A 31 9.52 -0.11 1.43
CA ARG A 31 10.91 -0.50 1.13
C ARG A 31 11.13 -2.01 1.26
N ASN A 32 10.10 -2.77 1.61
CA ASN A 32 10.18 -4.22 1.78
C ASN A 32 10.25 -4.89 0.38
N PRO A 33 11.36 -5.56 0.02
CA PRO A 33 11.52 -6.21 -1.28
C PRO A 33 10.63 -7.45 -1.45
N ASP A 34 10.14 -8.03 -0.35
CA ASP A 34 9.28 -9.22 -0.37
C ASP A 34 7.79 -8.88 -0.61
N CYS A 35 7.49 -7.63 -0.97
CA CYS A 35 6.13 -7.21 -1.29
C CYS A 35 5.71 -7.79 -2.65
N PRO A 36 4.66 -8.64 -2.72
CA PRO A 36 4.20 -9.24 -3.97
C PRO A 36 3.22 -8.34 -4.74
N PHE A 37 2.95 -7.12 -4.24
CA PHE A 37 2.04 -6.15 -4.85
C PHE A 37 2.85 -5.09 -5.63
N PRO A 38 2.23 -4.35 -6.57
CA PRO A 38 2.87 -3.19 -7.19
C PRO A 38 3.42 -2.22 -6.12
N VAL A 39 4.69 -1.85 -6.24
CA VAL A 39 5.39 -0.99 -5.27
C VAL A 39 5.71 0.37 -5.86
N PHE A 40 5.46 1.43 -5.09
CA PHE A 40 5.92 2.79 -5.38
C PHE A 40 7.05 3.20 -4.44
N ALA A 41 8.03 3.94 -4.98
CA ALA A 41 9.18 4.41 -4.21
C ALA A 41 8.88 5.70 -3.43
N SER A 42 7.89 6.49 -3.87
CA SER A 42 7.51 7.73 -3.22
C SER A 42 5.99 7.95 -3.20
N ALA A 43 5.52 8.67 -2.18
CA ALA A 43 4.10 9.03 -2.06
C ALA A 43 3.65 9.90 -3.24
N ARG A 44 4.56 10.73 -3.78
CA ARG A 44 4.31 11.55 -4.97
C ARG A 44 3.99 10.66 -6.18
N GLU A 45 4.85 9.68 -6.49
CA GLU A 45 4.63 8.75 -7.60
C GLU A 45 3.31 7.98 -7.44
N ALA A 46 3.03 7.49 -6.24
CA ALA A 46 1.78 6.79 -5.97
C ALA A 46 0.57 7.71 -6.22
N VAL A 47 0.59 8.94 -5.72
CA VAL A 47 -0.54 9.88 -5.90
C VAL A 47 -0.71 10.28 -7.37
N THR A 48 0.37 10.56 -8.10
CA THR A 48 0.27 11.02 -9.49
C THR A 48 0.04 9.90 -10.50
N GLY A 49 0.65 8.73 -10.28
CA GLY A 49 0.62 7.60 -11.22
C GLY A 49 -0.49 6.61 -10.95
N PHE A 50 -0.75 6.30 -9.67
CA PHE A 50 -1.81 5.38 -9.27
C PHE A 50 -3.11 6.11 -8.94
N ALA A 51 -3.03 7.32 -8.39
CA ALA A 51 -4.17 8.13 -7.96
C ALA A 51 -5.14 7.33 -7.06
N PRO A 52 -4.68 6.90 -5.87
CA PRO A 52 -5.48 6.12 -4.94
C PRO A 52 -6.67 6.94 -4.42
N GLU A 53 -7.80 6.27 -4.27
CA GLU A 53 -9.04 6.83 -3.69
C GLU A 53 -9.02 6.73 -2.16
N ALA A 54 -8.24 5.80 -1.62
CA ALA A 54 -8.05 5.60 -0.18
C ALA A 54 -6.61 5.15 0.13
N ALA A 55 -6.17 5.43 1.36
CA ALA A 55 -4.89 4.97 1.86
C ALA A 55 -5.01 4.27 3.21
N VAL A 56 -4.28 3.17 3.40
CA VAL A 56 -4.11 2.49 4.68
C VAL A 56 -2.71 2.82 5.19
N ILE A 57 -2.60 3.55 6.29
CA ILE A 57 -1.31 3.88 6.90
C ILE A 57 -0.97 2.82 7.96
N ALA A 58 -0.01 1.95 7.63
CA ALA A 58 0.40 0.80 8.44
C ALA A 58 1.89 0.88 8.85
N THR A 59 2.42 2.10 8.95
CA THR A 59 3.74 2.37 9.53
C THR A 59 3.66 2.46 11.04
N ALA A 60 4.80 2.29 11.73
CA ALA A 60 4.85 2.56 13.16
C ALA A 60 4.45 4.02 13.43
N THR A 61 3.71 4.24 14.51
CA THR A 61 3.52 5.58 15.07
C THR A 61 4.89 6.10 15.51
N ALA A 62 5.25 7.31 15.10
CA ALA A 62 6.44 7.96 15.62
C ALA A 62 6.21 8.36 17.08
N GLU A 63 7.26 8.30 17.91
CA GLU A 63 7.31 9.03 19.19
C GLU A 63 7.61 10.52 18.94
#